data_AF-A0A076LQY2-F1
#
_entry.id   AF-A0A076LQY2-F1
#
_cell.length_a   1.000
_cell.length_b   1.000
_cell.length_c   1.000
_cell.angle_alpha   90.00
_cell.angle_beta   90.00
_cell.angle_gamma   90.00
#
_symmetry.space_group_name_H-M   'P 1'
#
loop_
_entity.id
_entity.type
_entity.pdbx_description
1 polymer ?
#
loop_
_entity_poly.entity_id
_entity_poly.type
_entity_poly.pdbx_seq_one_letter_code
_entity_poly.pdbx_strand_id
1 'polypeptide(L)'
;MLRHLNFFSFGFSIVVRILFLVAFVLILTTKMVAAQLHPLQQFEPYIHVYTLKVGDSATSVAEKFNITLKQLYQLNKFRNFENGFSHLQVGDELEVPILILHQEDKFLS
;
A
#
# COMPACT_ATOMS: atom_id res chain seq x y z
N MET A 1 -49.64 38.93 23.90
CA MET A 1 -49.31 37.48 23.95
C MET A 1 -47.98 37.30 23.21
N LEU A 2 -46.86 37.13 23.93
CA LEU A 2 -45.50 37.13 23.37
C LEU A 2 -45.32 35.97 22.38
N ARG A 3 -44.98 36.28 21.12
CA ARG A 3 -44.47 35.29 20.15
C ARG A 3 -42.97 35.50 20.00
N HIS A 4 -42.20 34.96 20.94
CA HIS A 4 -40.74 34.85 20.82
C HIS A 4 -40.43 33.78 19.78
N LEU A 5 -40.37 34.18 18.51
CA LEU A 5 -40.15 33.29 17.37
C LEU A 5 -38.64 33.21 17.11
N ASN A 6 -38.07 32.07 17.49
CA ASN A 6 -36.71 31.57 17.27
C ASN A 6 -35.95 32.13 16.05
N PHE A 7 -35.37 33.32 16.16
CA PHE A 7 -34.34 33.80 15.21
C PHE A 7 -32.97 33.16 15.46
N PHE A 8 -32.79 32.56 16.64
CA PHE A 8 -31.52 31.96 17.10
C PHE A 8 -31.15 30.65 16.36
N SER A 9 -32.08 30.04 15.62
CA SER A 9 -31.84 28.77 14.91
C SER A 9 -31.17 28.96 13.53
N PHE A 10 -31.39 30.10 12.86
CA PHE A 10 -30.94 30.29 11.48
C PHE A 10 -29.44 30.64 11.41
N GLY A 11 -28.98 31.56 12.26
CA GLY A 11 -27.55 31.91 12.35
C GLY A 11 -26.68 30.76 12.84
N PHE A 12 -27.17 30.00 13.83
CA PHE A 12 -26.49 28.80 14.34
C PHE A 12 -26.32 27.73 13.26
N SER A 13 -27.35 27.49 12.43
CA SER A 13 -27.26 26.54 11.32
C SER A 13 -26.30 26.99 10.21
N ILE A 14 -26.23 28.29 9.91
CA ILE A 14 -25.30 28.82 8.90
C ILE A 14 -23.85 28.68 9.39
N VAL A 15 -23.58 29.05 10.65
CA VAL A 15 -22.24 28.93 11.23
C VAL A 15 -21.79 27.46 11.26
N VAL A 16 -22.66 26.53 11.67
CA VAL A 16 -22.34 25.09 11.66
C VAL A 16 -22.09 24.56 10.25
N ARG A 17 -22.85 25.01 9.23
CA ARG A 17 -22.63 24.63 7.83
C ARG A 17 -21.34 25.18 7.26
N ILE A 18 -20.99 26.43 7.57
CA ILE A 18 -19.71 27.04 7.16
C ILE A 18 -18.55 26.30 7.84
N LEU A 19 -18.68 25.99 9.14
CA LEU A 19 -17.68 25.22 9.87
C LEU A 19 -17.48 23.83 9.26
N PHE A 20 -18.58 23.16 8.89
CA PHE A 20 -18.55 21.86 8.22
C PHE A 20 -17.92 21.94 6.82
N LEU A 21 -18.26 22.95 6.01
CA LEU A 21 -17.67 23.16 4.69
C LEU A 21 -16.18 23.50 4.77
N VAL A 22 -15.77 24.34 5.72
CA VAL A 22 -14.36 24.69 5.93
C VAL A 22 -13.57 23.46 6.42
N ALA A 23 -14.13 22.68 7.36
CA ALA A 23 -13.52 21.43 7.81
C ALA A 23 -13.41 20.42 6.65
N PHE A 24 -14.44 20.29 5.83
CA PHE A 24 -14.45 19.41 4.66
C PHE A 24 -13.39 19.83 3.63
N VAL A 25 -13.28 21.13 3.32
CA VAL A 25 -12.24 21.66 2.41
C VAL A 25 -10.84 21.45 2.98
N LEU A 26 -10.63 21.64 4.29
CA LEU A 26 -9.34 21.37 4.94
C LEU A 26 -8.96 19.87 4.91
N ILE A 27 -9.93 18.98 5.09
CA ILE A 27 -9.71 17.53 4.96
C ILE A 27 -9.38 17.14 3.51
N LEU A 28 -9.95 17.84 2.52
CA LEU A 28 -9.64 17.62 1.10
C LEU A 28 -8.25 18.12 0.70
N THR A 29 -7.83 19.30 1.14
CA THR A 29 -6.51 19.86 0.77
C THR A 29 -5.36 19.08 1.39
N THR A 30 -5.49 18.60 2.63
CA THR A 30 -4.47 17.74 3.26
C THR A 30 -4.26 16.42 2.52
N LYS A 31 -5.33 15.82 1.95
CA LYS A 31 -5.21 14.66 1.06
C LYS A 31 -4.50 14.98 -0.27
N MET A 32 -4.70 16.18 -0.82
CA MET A 32 -4.02 16.61 -2.05
C MET A 32 -2.54 16.96 -1.85
N VAL A 33 -2.13 17.50 -0.69
CA VAL A 33 -0.71 17.77 -0.41
C VAL A 33 0.09 16.48 -0.27
N ALA A 34 -0.50 15.44 0.35
CA ALA A 34 0.07 14.09 0.30
C ALA A 34 0.16 13.59 -1.15
N ALA A 35 -0.92 13.72 -1.94
CA ALA A 35 -0.90 13.34 -3.37
C ALA A 35 0.13 14.13 -4.21
N GLN A 36 0.52 15.34 -3.81
CA GLN A 36 1.53 16.15 -4.50
C GLN A 36 2.97 15.96 -3.99
N LEU A 37 3.16 15.37 -2.81
CA LEU A 37 4.47 14.91 -2.34
C LEU A 37 4.80 13.49 -2.85
N HIS A 38 3.88 12.85 -3.58
CA HIS A 38 4.06 11.52 -4.17
C HIS A 38 4.21 11.49 -5.71
N PRO A 39 5.07 12.30 -6.38
CA PRO A 39 5.44 12.04 -7.77
C PRO A 39 6.74 11.22 -7.91
N LEU A 40 7.28 10.63 -6.84
CA LEU A 40 8.41 9.71 -6.95
C LEU A 40 7.94 8.25 -6.88
N GLN A 41 7.54 7.78 -8.06
CA GLN A 41 7.47 6.37 -8.46
C GLN A 41 6.32 5.56 -7.84
N GLN A 42 5.30 5.30 -8.66
CA GLN A 42 4.25 4.29 -8.46
C GLN A 42 4.85 2.87 -8.49
N PHE A 43 5.74 2.57 -7.54
CA PHE A 43 6.18 1.21 -7.30
C PHE A 43 5.11 0.53 -6.45
N GLU A 44 4.22 -0.21 -7.11
CA GLU A 44 3.33 -1.10 -6.38
C GLU A 44 4.09 -2.39 -6.05
N PRO A 45 4.24 -2.74 -4.77
CA PRO A 45 4.84 -4.00 -4.38
C PRO A 45 3.87 -5.13 -4.73
N TYR A 46 4.23 -5.93 -5.73
CA TYR A 46 3.49 -7.11 -6.15
C TYR A 46 4.20 -8.37 -5.68
N ILE A 47 3.44 -9.42 -5.34
CA ILE A 47 3.99 -10.71 -4.93
C ILE A 47 4.09 -11.62 -6.16
N HIS A 48 5.32 -12.00 -6.49
CA HIS A 48 5.60 -12.91 -7.59
C HIS A 48 6.14 -14.24 -7.07
N VAL A 49 5.84 -15.33 -7.79
CA VAL A 49 6.36 -16.66 -7.48
C VAL A 49 7.67 -16.88 -8.22
N TYR A 50 8.75 -17.07 -7.47
CA TYR A 50 10.10 -17.34 -7.96
C TYR A 50 10.49 -18.80 -7.70
N THR A 51 10.85 -19.51 -8.77
CA THR A 51 11.40 -20.87 -8.68
C THR A 51 12.90 -20.83 -8.46
N LEU A 52 13.36 -21.50 -7.41
CA LEU A 52 14.78 -21.61 -7.05
C LEU A 52 15.58 -22.30 -8.15
N LYS A 53 16.72 -21.70 -8.49
CA LYS A 53 17.66 -22.22 -9.51
C LYS A 53 18.86 -22.89 -8.85
N VAL A 54 19.67 -23.58 -9.66
CA VAL A 54 20.91 -24.22 -9.19
C VAL A 54 21.81 -23.19 -8.51
N GLY A 55 22.13 -23.43 -7.24
CA GLY A 55 22.94 -22.53 -6.43
C GLY A 55 22.17 -21.46 -5.66
N ASP A 56 20.85 -21.34 -5.84
CA ASP A 56 20.05 -20.44 -5.01
C ASP A 56 19.87 -21.01 -3.60
N SER A 57 19.77 -20.11 -2.62
CA SER A 57 19.40 -20.38 -1.24
C SER A 57 18.40 -19.32 -0.77
N ALA A 58 17.71 -19.54 0.35
CA ALA A 58 16.81 -18.54 0.92
C ALA A 58 17.54 -17.19 1.15
N THR A 59 18.81 -17.23 1.56
CA THR A 59 19.64 -16.04 1.76
C THR A 59 19.93 -15.32 0.45
N SER A 60 20.38 -16.03 -0.59
CA SER A 60 20.69 -15.40 -1.88
C SER A 60 19.45 -14.82 -2.57
N VAL A 61 18.28 -15.47 -2.40
CA VAL A 61 17.00 -14.92 -2.87
C VAL A 61 16.63 -13.66 -2.09
N ALA A 62 16.75 -13.66 -0.76
CA ALA A 62 16.46 -12.48 0.05
C ALA A 62 17.33 -11.27 -0.37
N GLU A 63 18.63 -11.50 -0.58
CA GLU A 63 19.57 -10.49 -1.08
C GLU A 63 19.18 -9.99 -2.47
N LYS A 64 18.84 -10.90 -3.38
CA LYS A 64 18.43 -10.57 -4.76
C LYS A 64 17.21 -9.64 -4.81
N PHE A 65 16.26 -9.83 -3.90
CA PHE A 65 15.05 -9.01 -3.81
C PHE A 65 15.16 -7.89 -2.76
N ASN A 66 16.37 -7.64 -2.23
CA ASN A 66 16.67 -6.59 -1.28
C ASN A 66 15.74 -6.61 -0.04
N ILE A 67 15.47 -7.81 0.49
CA ILE A 67 14.72 -8.02 1.72
C ILE A 67 15.54 -8.86 2.70
N THR A 68 15.17 -8.80 3.97
CA THR A 68 15.79 -9.66 4.99
C THR A 68 15.28 -11.10 4.86
N LEU A 69 16.10 -12.08 5.28
CA LEU A 69 15.69 -13.48 5.35
C LEU A 69 14.42 -13.67 6.19
N LYS A 70 14.26 -12.88 7.27
CA LYS A 70 13.05 -12.89 8.10
C LYS A 70 11.81 -12.41 7.33
N GLN A 71 11.94 -11.37 6.51
CA GLN A 71 10.83 -10.89 5.66
C GLN A 71 10.47 -11.93 4.60
N LEU A 72 11.47 -12.55 3.96
CA LEU A 72 11.23 -13.62 3.01
C LEU A 72 10.51 -14.81 3.67
N TYR A 73 10.92 -15.20 4.88
CA TYR A 73 10.24 -16.23 5.66
C TYR A 73 8.79 -15.85 6.00
N GLN A 74 8.55 -14.61 6.44
CA GLN A 74 7.20 -14.15 6.79
C GLN A 74 6.27 -14.12 5.58
N LEU A 75 6.79 -13.74 4.41
CA LEU A 75 6.05 -13.78 3.16
C LEU A 75 5.65 -15.22 2.81
N ASN A 76 6.56 -16.16 3.03
CA ASN A 76 6.39 -17.57 2.67
C ASN A 76 5.87 -18.47 3.80
N LYS A 77 5.46 -17.94 4.94
CA LYS A 77 5.14 -18.73 6.14
C LYS A 77 3.96 -19.69 5.97
N PHE A 78 3.14 -19.47 4.94
CA PHE A 78 1.99 -20.30 4.59
C PHE A 78 2.29 -21.29 3.46
N ARG A 79 3.47 -21.22 2.84
CA ARG A 79 3.90 -22.21 1.86
C ARG A 79 4.37 -23.49 2.56
N ASN A 80 4.07 -24.62 1.95
CA ASN A 80 4.52 -25.92 2.41
C ASN A 80 5.80 -26.30 1.66
N PHE A 81 6.92 -26.36 2.38
CA PHE A 81 8.22 -26.77 1.84
C PHE A 81 8.52 -28.18 2.33
N GLU A 82 8.89 -29.10 1.44
CA GLU A 82 9.13 -30.51 1.80
C GLU A 82 10.22 -30.68 2.88
N ASN A 83 11.29 -29.88 2.79
CA ASN A 83 12.43 -29.91 3.71
C ASN A 83 12.50 -28.71 4.67
N GLY A 84 11.46 -27.86 4.65
CA GLY A 84 11.40 -26.60 5.40
C GLY A 84 12.16 -25.43 4.75
N PHE A 85 11.87 -24.22 5.23
CA PHE A 85 12.39 -22.97 4.64
C PHE A 85 13.93 -22.82 4.70
N SER A 86 14.60 -23.51 5.64
CA SER A 86 16.05 -23.47 5.76
C SER A 86 16.79 -24.41 4.79
N HIS A 87 16.08 -25.38 4.20
CA HIS A 87 16.65 -26.40 3.31
C HIS A 87 15.93 -26.45 1.97
N LEU A 88 15.69 -25.27 1.39
CA LEU A 88 15.05 -25.15 0.09
C LEU A 88 15.93 -25.76 -1.01
N GLN A 89 15.29 -26.42 -1.96
CA GLN A 89 15.94 -27.12 -3.06
C GLN A 89 15.66 -26.46 -4.40
N VAL A 90 16.46 -26.81 -5.41
CA VAL A 90 16.22 -26.37 -6.78
C VAL A 90 14.83 -26.84 -7.22
N GLY A 91 14.04 -25.93 -7.78
CA GLY A 91 12.65 -26.20 -8.14
C GLY A 91 11.62 -25.79 -7.10
N ASP A 92 12.02 -25.51 -5.85
CA ASP A 92 11.10 -24.97 -4.85
C ASP A 92 10.65 -23.56 -5.23
N GLU A 93 9.39 -23.25 -4.95
CA GLU A 93 8.77 -21.97 -5.27
C GLU A 93 8.65 -21.07 -4.03
N LEU A 94 9.15 -19.84 -4.15
CA LEU A 94 9.03 -18.80 -3.13
C LEU A 94 8.26 -17.60 -3.66
N GLU A 95 7.42 -17.04 -2.81
CA GLU A 95 6.89 -15.70 -2.97
C GLU A 95 7.97 -14.67 -2.65
N VAL A 96 8.14 -13.72 -3.56
CA VAL A 96 9.09 -12.62 -3.48
C VAL A 96 8.41 -11.31 -3.84
N PRO A 97 8.76 -10.19 -3.19
CA PRO A 97 8.26 -8.89 -3.59
C PRO A 97 8.97 -8.43 -4.86
N ILE A 98 8.20 -8.00 -5.85
CA ILE A 98 8.69 -7.27 -7.01
C ILE A 98 8.11 -5.86 -7.00
N LEU A 99 8.95 -4.89 -7.31
CA LEU A 99 8.51 -3.51 -7.50
C LEU A 99 8.17 -3.33 -8.97
N ILE A 100 6.88 -3.22 -9.28
CA ILE A 100 6.44 -2.91 -10.64
C ILE A 100 6.37 -1.40 -10.76
N LEU A 101 7.20 -0.84 -11.63
CA LEU A 101 6.97 0.50 -12.14
C LEU A 101 5.72 0.44 -13.00
N HIS A 102 4.66 1.16 -12.62
CA HIS A 102 3.56 1.47 -13.55
C HIS A 102 4.14 2.28 -14.72
N GLN A 103 4.67 1.58 -15.71
CA GLN A 103 4.81 2.11 -17.05
C GLN A 103 3.44 1.91 -17.68
N GLU A 104 2.69 3.00 -17.85
CA GLU A 104 1.42 3.00 -18.57
C GLU A 104 1.53 2.14 -19.85
N ASP A 105 0.51 1.31 -20.05
CA ASP A 105 0.28 0.39 -21.16
C ASP A 105 0.58 0.99 -22.55
N LYS A 106 1.86 1.03 -22.97
CA LYS A 106 2.27 1.51 -24.30
C LYS A 106 2.99 0.47 -25.15
N PHE A 107 2.84 -0.81 -24.85
CA PHE A 107 3.42 -1.88 -25.69
C PHE A 107 2.44 -2.98 -26.11
N LEU A 108 1.14 -2.87 -25.78
CA LEU A 108 0.11 -3.80 -26.27
C LEU A 108 -1.01 -3.08 -27.03
N SER A 109 -0.63 -2.30 -28.05
CA SER A 109 -1.51 -2.02 -29.21
C SER A 109 -0.97 -2.72 -30.44
#